data_AF-A0A2D0NG94-F1
#
_entry.id   AF-A0A2D0NG94-F1
#
_cell.length_a   1.000
_cell.length_b   1.000
_cell.length_c   1.000
_cell.angle_alpha   90.00
_cell.angle_beta   90.00
_cell.angle_gamma   90.00
#
_symmetry.space_group_name_H-M   'P 1'
#
loop_
_entity.id
_entity.type
_entity.pdbx_description
1 polymer ?
#
loop_
_entity_poly.entity_id
_entity_poly.type
_entity_poly.pdbx_seq_one_letter_code
_entity_poly.pdbx_strand_id
1 'polypeptide(L)'
;MTILQNLLIRIGLKRISQQDVAQGIREKDISLLKLIIRFGSYRVRKAAVLGLGKVRDKSTVPELIRLLWDDFESVARAARQSLQVYLPDTQVERQLRSAETFWTHREEQRSLKRKAIWFDTNNPLQPQAPMIDRSKMHLLAKIKVQLQKPIRF
;
A
#
# COMPACT_ATOMS: atom_id res chain seq x y z
N MET A 1 7.08 22.84 21.81
CA MET A 1 5.68 22.75 21.33
C MET A 1 5.42 21.38 20.69
N THR A 2 5.57 20.27 21.41
CA THR A 2 5.64 18.92 20.80
C THR A 2 4.65 17.90 21.40
N ILE A 3 4.32 18.01 22.69
CA ILE A 3 3.45 17.03 23.37
C ILE A 3 2.01 17.12 22.87
N LEU A 4 1.44 18.33 22.81
CA LEU A 4 0.05 18.53 22.36
C LEU A 4 -0.14 18.08 20.90
N GLN A 5 0.80 18.41 20.02
CA GLN A 5 0.76 17.98 18.62
C GLN A 5 0.81 16.45 18.49
N ASN A 6 1.71 15.79 19.21
CA ASN A 6 1.81 14.33 19.18
C ASN A 6 0.54 13.66 19.70
N LEU A 7 -0.07 14.21 20.76
CA LEU A 7 -1.34 13.72 21.28
C LEU A 7 -2.46 13.87 20.26
N LEU A 8 -2.62 15.06 19.66
CA LEU A 8 -3.67 15.34 18.68
C LEU A 8 -3.59 14.42 17.45
N ILE A 9 -2.39 14.04 17.01
CA ILE A 9 -2.23 13.10 15.90
C ILE A 9 -2.62 11.68 16.34
N ARG A 10 -2.25 11.22 17.56
CA ARG A 10 -2.60 9.87 18.06
C ARG A 10 -4.11 9.66 18.16
N ILE A 11 -4.82 10.69 18.60
CA ILE A 11 -6.29 10.66 18.73
C ILE A 11 -7.02 11.05 17.45
N GLY A 12 -6.30 11.34 16.36
CA GLY A 12 -6.88 11.63 15.05
C GLY A 12 -7.50 13.03 14.89
N LEU A 13 -7.37 13.91 15.88
CA LEU A 13 -7.90 15.28 15.83
C LEU A 13 -7.06 16.22 14.95
N LYS A 14 -5.78 15.89 14.71
CA LYS A 14 -4.92 16.60 13.77
C LYS A 14 -4.60 15.74 12.56
N ARG A 15 -4.99 16.21 11.37
CA ARG A 15 -4.54 15.62 10.11
C ARG A 15 -3.05 15.87 9.92
N ILE A 16 -2.33 14.81 9.61
CA ILE A 16 -0.90 14.90 9.32
C ILE A 16 -0.72 15.46 7.91
N SER A 17 0.17 16.44 7.79
CA SER A 17 0.50 17.09 6.51
C SER A 17 1.99 16.94 6.15
N GLN A 18 2.35 17.38 4.95
CA GLN A 18 3.76 17.48 4.55
C GLN A 18 4.55 18.50 5.39
N GLN A 19 3.87 19.50 5.95
CA GLN A 19 4.53 20.49 6.83
C GLN A 19 5.00 19.83 8.12
N ASP A 20 4.25 18.87 8.65
CA ASP A 20 4.64 18.12 9.86
C ASP A 20 5.90 17.29 9.61
N VAL A 21 6.02 16.72 8.41
CA VAL A 21 7.24 16.02 7.98
C VAL A 21 8.40 16.99 7.87
N ALA A 22 8.22 18.13 7.21
CA ALA A 22 9.25 19.15 7.07
C ALA A 22 9.74 19.67 8.43
N GLN A 23 8.81 19.88 9.36
CA GLN A 23 9.09 20.24 10.75
C GLN A 23 9.93 19.16 11.43
N GLY A 24 9.49 17.90 11.39
CA GLY A 24 10.19 16.78 12.00
C GLY A 24 11.61 16.59 11.45
N ILE A 25 11.82 16.83 10.14
CA ILE A 25 13.16 16.80 9.54
C ILE A 25 14.02 17.97 10.03
N ARG A 26 13.47 19.20 10.00
CA ARG A 26 14.18 20.43 10.40
C ARG A 26 14.62 20.37 11.86
N GLU A 27 13.74 19.91 12.73
CA GLU A 27 13.96 19.81 14.18
C GLU A 27 14.66 18.50 14.56
N LYS A 28 14.88 17.58 13.59
CA LYS A 28 15.36 16.21 13.83
C LYS A 28 14.52 15.46 14.86
N ASP A 29 13.22 15.75 14.93
CA ASP A 29 12.28 15.09 15.84
C ASP A 29 11.90 13.71 15.29
N ILE A 30 12.69 12.71 15.69
CA ILE A 30 12.49 11.31 15.34
C ILE A 30 11.16 10.79 15.88
N SER A 31 10.71 11.28 17.05
CA SER A 31 9.46 10.84 17.66
C SER A 31 8.27 11.26 16.80
N LEU A 32 8.26 12.51 16.33
CA LEU A 32 7.26 13.00 15.40
C LEU A 32 7.30 12.21 14.08
N LEU A 33 8.47 12.01 13.49
CA LEU A 33 8.60 11.25 12.23
C LEU A 33 8.11 9.81 12.36
N LYS A 34 8.41 9.11 13.46
CA LYS A 34 7.87 7.77 13.76
C LYS A 34 6.34 7.78 13.88
N LEU A 35 5.79 8.81 14.51
CA LEU A 35 4.36 8.96 14.66
C LEU A 35 3.65 9.17 13.31
N ILE A 36 4.27 9.98 12.44
CA ILE A 36 3.80 10.21 11.07
C ILE A 36 3.84 8.91 10.25
N ILE A 37 4.90 8.11 10.41
CA ILE A 37 4.99 6.80 9.76
C ILE A 37 3.84 5.88 10.21
N ARG A 38 3.41 5.95 11.48
CA ARG A 38 2.35 5.07 11.97
C ARG A 38 0.95 5.48 11.51
N PHE A 39 0.63 6.77 11.53
CA PHE A 39 -0.73 7.26 11.33
C PHE A 39 -0.94 8.01 10.00
N GLY A 40 0.12 8.26 9.25
CA GLY A 40 0.07 9.01 8.00
C GLY A 40 -0.50 8.21 6.83
N SER A 41 -1.04 8.93 5.86
CA SER A 41 -1.31 8.37 4.52
C SER A 41 -0.01 7.92 3.86
N TYR A 42 -0.08 7.00 2.90
CA TYR A 42 1.12 6.45 2.24
C TYR A 42 2.07 7.53 1.67
N ARG A 43 1.52 8.65 1.17
CA ARG A 43 2.31 9.79 0.65
C ARG A 43 3.13 10.47 1.74
N VAL A 44 2.52 10.68 2.90
CA VAL A 44 3.16 11.34 4.04
C VAL A 44 4.12 10.37 4.75
N ARG A 45 3.75 9.09 4.89
CA ARG A 45 4.67 8.04 5.38
C ARG A 45 5.94 8.01 4.55
N LYS A 46 5.81 7.91 3.22
CA LYS A 46 6.95 7.93 2.30
C LYS A 46 7.88 9.11 2.57
N ALA A 47 7.32 10.32 2.71
CA ALA A 47 8.10 11.52 2.98
C ALA A 47 8.81 11.46 4.34
N ALA A 48 8.14 10.97 5.39
CA ALA A 48 8.73 10.79 6.71
C ALA A 48 9.86 9.74 6.72
N VAL A 49 9.71 8.63 5.99
CA VAL A 49 10.77 7.62 5.84
C VAL A 49 12.01 8.21 5.19
N LEU A 50 11.85 8.94 4.08
CA LEU A 50 12.96 9.68 3.47
C LEU A 50 13.57 10.69 4.44
N GLY A 51 12.73 11.33 5.26
CA GLY A 51 13.14 12.22 6.34
C GLY A 51 14.05 11.55 7.36
N LEU A 52 13.71 10.36 7.84
CA LEU A 52 14.57 9.58 8.76
C LEU A 52 15.95 9.31 8.14
N GLY A 53 16.01 8.94 6.85
CA GLY A 53 17.28 8.75 6.14
C GLY A 53 18.11 10.04 6.00
N LYS A 54 17.48 11.22 5.97
CA LYS A 54 18.17 12.51 6.00
C LYS A 54 18.68 12.87 7.39
N VAL A 55 17.92 12.53 8.43
CA VAL A 55 18.32 12.75 9.84
C VAL A 55 19.51 11.87 10.20
N ARG A 56 19.63 10.67 9.60
CA ARG A 56 20.76 9.73 9.74
C ARG A 56 21.00 9.24 11.18
N ASP A 57 19.96 9.18 11.99
CA ASP A 57 20.04 8.62 13.33
C ASP A 57 20.00 7.08 13.26
N LYS A 58 21.02 6.42 13.82
CA LYS A 58 21.14 4.95 13.80
C LYS A 58 20.03 4.23 14.57
N SER A 59 19.41 4.87 15.56
CA SER A 59 18.26 4.32 16.31
C SER A 59 17.01 4.08 15.44
N THR A 60 17.02 4.62 14.22
CA THR A 60 15.92 4.47 13.25
C THR A 60 16.08 3.25 12.35
N VAL A 61 17.26 2.62 12.32
CA VAL A 61 17.55 1.47 11.44
C VAL A 61 16.55 0.31 11.62
N PRO A 62 16.19 -0.13 12.83
CA PRO A 62 15.19 -1.19 12.99
C PRO A 62 13.82 -0.83 12.40
N GLU A 63 13.41 0.43 12.53
CA GLU A 63 12.15 0.92 11.98
C GLU A 63 12.21 0.98 10.44
N LEU A 64 13.32 1.46 9.88
CA LEU A 64 13.54 1.48 8.43
C LEU A 64 13.57 0.07 7.84
N ILE A 65 14.19 -0.90 8.53
CA ILE A 65 14.16 -2.31 8.13
C ILE A 65 12.71 -2.80 8.08
N ARG A 66 11.91 -2.59 9.13
CA ARG A 66 10.48 -2.97 9.17
C ARG A 66 9.70 -2.38 7.97
N LEU A 67 10.02 -1.17 7.56
CA LEU A 67 9.35 -0.47 6.46
C LEU A 67 9.70 -1.00 5.07
N LEU A 68 10.70 -1.87 4.92
CA LEU A 68 11.00 -2.58 3.67
C LEU A 68 9.82 -3.44 3.18
N TRP A 69 8.90 -3.80 4.07
CA TRP A 69 7.71 -4.59 3.78
C TRP A 69 6.39 -3.81 3.96
N ASP A 70 6.42 -2.47 3.91
CA ASP A 70 5.19 -1.67 3.91
C ASP A 70 4.28 -2.09 2.73
N ASP A 71 2.97 -2.15 2.97
CA ASP A 71 1.97 -2.55 1.96
C ASP A 71 2.10 -1.75 0.67
N PHE A 72 2.46 -0.47 0.80
CA PHE A 72 2.69 0.45 -0.29
C PHE A 72 4.15 0.39 -0.71
N GLU A 73 4.37 -0.16 -1.90
CA GLU A 73 5.68 -0.28 -2.54
C GLU A 73 6.46 1.04 -2.59
N SER A 74 5.77 2.18 -2.74
CA SER A 74 6.39 3.50 -2.73
C SER A 74 7.04 3.87 -1.38
N VAL A 75 6.51 3.35 -0.28
CA VAL A 75 7.07 3.52 1.08
C VAL A 75 8.22 2.55 1.29
N ALA A 76 8.07 1.28 0.89
CA ALA A 76 9.15 0.29 0.93
C ALA A 76 10.39 0.72 0.13
N ARG A 77 10.19 1.31 -1.05
CA ARG A 77 11.28 1.89 -1.86
C ARG A 77 11.95 3.07 -1.17
N ALA A 78 11.19 3.92 -0.48
CA ALA A 78 11.78 4.99 0.33
C ALA A 78 12.62 4.42 1.48
N ALA A 79 12.18 3.35 2.13
CA ALA A 79 12.94 2.68 3.18
C ALA A 79 14.26 2.10 2.65
N ARG A 80 14.23 1.44 1.48
CA ARG A 80 15.45 0.97 0.78
C ARG A 80 16.43 2.12 0.55
N GLN A 81 15.95 3.22 -0.02
CA GLN A 81 16.77 4.41 -0.28
C GLN A 81 17.37 4.99 1.01
N SER A 82 16.57 5.08 2.08
CA SER A 82 17.03 5.59 3.37
C SER A 82 18.03 4.67 4.06
N LEU A 83 17.96 3.35 3.85
CA LEU A 83 18.90 2.39 4.44
C LEU A 83 20.28 2.39 3.74
N GLN A 84 20.37 2.83 2.49
CA GLN A 84 21.65 2.88 1.76
C GLN A 84 22.72 3.71 2.47
N VAL A 85 22.34 4.73 3.24
CA VAL A 85 23.28 5.59 3.98
C VAL A 85 23.97 4.89 5.15
N TYR A 86 23.52 3.68 5.52
CA TYR A 86 24.06 2.88 6.62
C TYR A 86 24.93 1.71 6.16
N LEU A 87 25.21 1.57 4.86
CA LEU A 87 26.15 0.58 4.34
C LEU A 87 27.60 0.95 4.73
N PRO A 88 28.50 -0.03 4.98
CA PRO A 88 28.39 -1.45 4.63
C PRO A 88 27.90 -2.38 5.76
N ASP A 89 26.95 -1.96 6.60
CA ASP A 89 26.35 -2.85 7.61
C ASP A 89 25.77 -4.13 6.96
N THR A 90 26.37 -5.28 7.30
CA THR A 90 26.03 -6.60 6.74
C THR A 90 24.59 -7.02 7.06
N GLN A 91 24.05 -6.60 8.20
CA GLN A 91 22.65 -6.88 8.55
C GLN A 91 21.71 -6.07 7.64
N VAL A 92 21.98 -4.78 7.48
CA VAL A 92 21.20 -3.91 6.57
C VAL A 92 21.25 -4.45 5.15
N GLU A 93 22.44 -4.83 4.67
CA GLU A 93 22.64 -5.38 3.34
C GLU A 93 21.84 -6.68 3.11
N ARG A 94 21.83 -7.59 4.10
CA ARG A 94 21.04 -8.83 4.06
C ARG A 94 19.55 -8.53 3.95
N GLN A 95 19.05 -7.57 4.72
CA GLN A 95 17.63 -7.18 4.70
C GLN A 95 17.25 -6.53 3.37
N LEU A 96 18.11 -5.68 2.80
CA LEU A 96 17.90 -5.08 1.49
C LEU A 96 17.80 -6.15 0.39
N ARG A 97 18.71 -7.13 0.38
CA ARG A 97 18.65 -8.26 -0.56
C ARG A 97 17.35 -9.06 -0.42
N SER A 98 16.95 -9.38 0.81
CA SER A 98 15.71 -10.13 1.06
C SER A 98 14.46 -9.35 0.65
N ALA A 99 14.46 -8.02 0.81
CA ALA A 99 13.36 -7.19 0.36
C ALA A 99 13.30 -7.15 -1.18
N GLU A 100 14.45 -7.02 -1.85
CA GLU A 100 14.53 -7.00 -3.32
C GLU A 100 13.90 -8.27 -3.92
N THR A 101 14.28 -9.45 -3.43
CA THR A 101 13.74 -10.73 -3.94
C THR A 101 12.24 -10.85 -3.72
N PHE A 102 11.74 -10.42 -2.54
CA PHE A 102 10.31 -10.40 -2.23
C PHE A 102 9.51 -9.51 -3.21
N TRP A 103 9.98 -8.29 -3.45
CA TRP A 103 9.27 -7.33 -4.30
C TRP A 103 9.32 -7.70 -5.79
N THR A 104 10.45 -8.23 -6.28
CA THR A 104 10.57 -8.75 -7.65
C THR A 104 9.55 -9.85 -7.91
N HIS A 105 9.45 -10.82 -7.00
CA HIS A 105 8.46 -11.90 -7.14
C HIS A 105 7.02 -11.37 -7.10
N ARG A 106 6.74 -10.41 -6.21
CA ARG A 106 5.41 -9.78 -6.11
C ARG A 106 5.03 -9.01 -7.39
N GLU A 107 5.98 -8.31 -7.99
CA GLU A 107 5.77 -7.57 -9.25
C GLU A 107 5.53 -8.51 -10.42
N GLU A 108 6.30 -9.58 -10.54
CA GLU A 108 6.11 -10.62 -11.55
C GLU A 108 4.69 -11.20 -11.48
N GLN A 109 4.24 -11.58 -10.28
CA GLN A 109 2.87 -12.08 -10.07
C GLN A 109 1.80 -11.04 -10.44
N ARG A 110 2.03 -9.76 -10.14
CA ARG A 110 1.11 -8.67 -10.56
C ARG A 110 1.09 -8.50 -12.08
N SER A 111 2.24 -8.60 -12.75
CA SER A 111 2.37 -8.53 -14.20
C SER A 111 1.62 -9.67 -14.87
N LEU A 112 1.80 -10.90 -14.40
CA LEU A 112 1.08 -12.08 -14.88
C LEU A 112 -0.43 -11.92 -14.73
N LYS A 113 -0.91 -11.48 -13.56
CA LYS A 113 -2.34 -11.20 -13.34
C LYS A 113 -2.88 -10.13 -14.30
N ARG A 114 -2.14 -9.05 -14.53
CA ARG A 114 -2.53 -8.00 -15.49
C ARG A 114 -2.60 -8.52 -16.92
N LYS A 115 -1.63 -9.33 -17.33
CA LYS A 115 -1.63 -9.99 -18.64
C LYS A 115 -2.82 -10.93 -18.77
N ALA A 116 -3.09 -11.78 -17.78
CA ALA A 116 -4.25 -12.67 -17.76
C ALA A 116 -5.56 -11.89 -17.91
N ILE A 117 -5.75 -10.82 -17.13
CA ILE A 117 -6.91 -9.93 -17.26
C ILE A 117 -6.99 -9.31 -18.66
N TRP A 118 -5.87 -8.86 -19.23
CA TRP A 118 -5.84 -8.28 -20.59
C TRP A 118 -6.21 -9.31 -21.66
N PHE A 119 -5.74 -10.55 -21.54
CA PHE A 119 -6.11 -11.65 -22.43
C PHE A 119 -7.59 -12.03 -22.30
N ASP A 120 -8.13 -12.07 -21.07
CA ASP A 120 -9.54 -12.35 -20.82
C ASP A 120 -10.45 -11.24 -21.38
N THR A 121 -10.04 -9.98 -21.29
CA THR A 121 -10.85 -8.83 -21.75
C THR A 121 -10.83 -8.65 -23.27
N ASN A 122 -9.83 -9.21 -23.98
CA ASN A 122 -9.63 -9.04 -25.43
C ASN A 122 -9.75 -10.33 -26.25
N ASN A 123 -10.37 -11.38 -25.70
CA ASN A 123 -10.59 -12.64 -26.41
C ASN A 123 -11.89 -12.60 -27.25
N PRO A 124 -11.84 -12.61 -28.60
CA PRO A 124 -13.04 -12.57 -29.45
C PRO A 124 -13.87 -13.86 -29.43
N LEU A 125 -13.39 -14.93 -28.79
CA LEU A 125 -14.06 -16.24 -28.73
C LEU A 125 -14.75 -16.53 -27.39
N GLN A 126 -14.76 -15.59 -26.44
CA GLN A 126 -15.70 -15.67 -25.32
C GLN A 126 -17.04 -15.07 -25.78
N PRO A 127 -18.20 -15.72 -25.52
CA PRO A 127 -19.48 -15.06 -25.68
C PRO A 127 -19.41 -13.81 -24.81
N GLN A 128 -19.51 -12.62 -25.42
CA GLN A 128 -19.58 -11.37 -24.67
C GLN A 128 -20.61 -11.59 -23.57
N ALA A 129 -20.17 -11.51 -22.30
CA ALA A 129 -21.06 -11.70 -21.17
C ALA A 129 -22.32 -10.88 -21.49
N PRO A 130 -23.51 -11.50 -21.58
CA PRO A 130 -24.68 -10.79 -22.06
C PRO A 130 -24.77 -9.55 -21.19
N MET A 131 -24.83 -8.38 -21.82
CA MET A 131 -25.09 -7.14 -21.10
C MET A 131 -26.44 -7.35 -20.42
N ILE A 132 -26.41 -7.79 -19.15
CA ILE A 132 -27.59 -8.06 -18.36
C ILE A 132 -28.14 -6.67 -18.04
N ASP A 133 -28.95 -6.18 -18.97
CA ASP A 133 -29.89 -5.12 -18.71
C ASP A 133 -30.67 -5.54 -17.46
N ARG A 134 -30.48 -4.81 -16.36
CA ARG A 134 -31.11 -5.10 -15.07
C ARG A 134 -32.64 -5.12 -15.21
N SER A 135 -33.19 -4.48 -16.24
CA SER A 135 -34.60 -4.54 -16.63
C SER A 135 -35.03 -5.95 -17.07
N LYS A 136 -34.15 -6.72 -17.71
CA LYS A 136 -34.42 -8.09 -18.20
C LYS A 136 -34.23 -9.18 -17.13
N MET A 137 -33.49 -8.89 -16.05
CA MET A 137 -33.34 -9.80 -14.90
C MET A 137 -34.68 -10.15 -14.25
N HIS A 138 -35.59 -9.18 -14.15
CA HIS A 138 -36.91 -9.40 -13.57
C HIS A 138 -37.77 -10.36 -14.41
N LEU A 139 -37.59 -10.33 -15.73
CA LEU A 139 -38.28 -11.23 -16.66
C LEU A 139 -37.73 -12.66 -16.55
N LEU A 140 -36.40 -12.82 -16.48
CA LEU A 140 -35.74 -14.12 -16.28
C LEU A 140 -36.10 -14.75 -14.92
N ALA A 141 -36.23 -13.93 -13.87
CA ALA A 141 -36.67 -14.39 -12.56
C ALA A 141 -38.12 -14.90 -12.58
N LYS A 142 -39.04 -14.19 -13.27
CA LYS A 142 -40.44 -14.63 -13.44
C LYS A 142 -40.56 -15.92 -14.24
N ILE A 143 -39.81 -16.04 -15.35
CA ILE A 143 -39.81 -17.23 -16.19
C ILE A 143 -39.26 -18.44 -15.41
N LYS A 144 -38.20 -18.25 -14.63
CA LYS A 144 -37.62 -19.32 -13.79
C LYS A 144 -38.60 -19.83 -12.73
N VAL A 145 -39.40 -18.93 -12.13
CA VAL A 145 -40.46 -19.30 -11.19
C VAL A 145 -41.63 -20.02 -11.87
N GLN A 146 -41.96 -19.66 -13.12
CA GLN A 146 -42.99 -20.36 -13.90
C GLN A 146 -42.55 -21.76 -14.34
N LEU A 147 -41.28 -21.95 -14.68
CA LEU A 147 -40.71 -23.25 -15.06
C LEU A 147 -40.49 -24.20 -13.87
N GLN A 148 -40.50 -23.68 -12.63
CA GLN A 148 -40.41 -24.48 -11.40
C GLN A 148 -41.77 -24.99 -10.90
N LYS A 149 -42.88 -24.56 -11.50
CA LYS A 149 -44.19 -25.14 -11.17
C LYS A 149 -44.32 -26.46 -11.94
N PRO A 150 -44.62 -27.59 -11.27
CA PRO A 150 -44.83 -28.84 -11.98
C PRO A 150 -46.02 -28.66 -12.93
N ILE A 151 -45.84 -29.06 -14.19
CA ILE A 151 -46.89 -29.07 -15.19
C ILE A 151 -47.94 -30.06 -14.68
N ARG A 152 -49.07 -29.53 -14.20
CA ARG A 152 -50.24 -30.36 -13.89
C ARG A 152 -50.88 -30.73 -15.22
N PHE A 153 -50.68 -31.98 -15.62
CA PHE A 153 -51.51 -32.62 -16.65
C PHE A 153 -52.88 -32.96 -16.05
#